data_AF-Q935N2-F1
#
_entry.id   AF-Q935N2-F1
#
_cell.length_a   1.000
_cell.length_b   1.000
_cell.length_c   1.000
_cell.angle_alpha   90.00
_cell.angle_beta   90.00
_cell.angle_gamma   90.00
#
_symmetry.space_group_name_H-M   'P 1'
#
loop_
_entity.id
_entity.type
_entity.pdbx_description
1 polymer ?
#
loop_
_entity_poly.entity_id
_entity_poly.type
_entity_poly.pdbx_seq_one_letter_code
_entity_poly.pdbx_strand_id
1 'polypeptide(L)'
;MRIKITHIFTTSLMAPPIGVALRVESGGLMKLATDLVNAVLIKNGIVPTSINELPVTSLVKPLTQVHLSLYLKTTHLSQFVPDYVESLKDCPVSYDIGLELQQCINSAELLCEDMESLEFISVWIELYTCNSKQQRFEKSNFSFRTEDIELAKMLSCSHEILISQAACFWLLYFEDFMKYVRNRLCALLRQVLILIAGLRNVYLQRNEDQLIKRVKHGNEMLEVTLKAVALCSIERYLKSYASLRTEAAASGFIKCIQSYISTGWRHGYIVCQYSKNGRSLGKSLPLFIKETSEHNIQKRVNRLISSTISGRNKDLGLYDF
;
A
#
# COMPACT_ATOMS: atom_id res chain seq x y z
N MET A 1 -14.85 46.46 -11.01
CA MET A 1 -14.53 46.28 -12.44
C MET A 1 -14.38 44.78 -12.67
N ARG A 2 -15.36 44.14 -13.32
CA ARG A 2 -15.39 42.67 -13.51
C ARG A 2 -14.68 42.32 -14.80
N ILE A 3 -13.51 41.71 -14.71
CA ILE A 3 -12.80 41.19 -15.89
C ILE A 3 -13.30 39.78 -16.14
N LYS A 4 -14.05 39.61 -17.23
CA LYS A 4 -14.50 38.33 -17.74
C LYS A 4 -13.44 37.86 -18.73
N ILE A 5 -12.61 36.90 -18.34
CA ILE A 5 -11.62 36.30 -19.24
C ILE A 5 -12.32 35.21 -20.04
N THR A 6 -12.56 35.51 -21.31
CA THR A 6 -13.08 34.57 -22.31
C THR A 6 -11.92 33.73 -22.85
N HIS A 7 -12.10 32.41 -22.83
CA HIS A 7 -11.18 31.41 -23.38
C HIS A 7 -10.91 31.58 -24.89
N ILE A 8 -9.90 30.80 -25.35
CA ILE A 8 -9.70 30.13 -26.68
C ILE A 8 -8.41 30.64 -27.40
N PHE A 9 -7.42 29.89 -27.93
CA PHE A 9 -7.24 28.47 -28.35
C PHE A 9 -5.73 28.01 -28.30
N THR A 10 -5.51 26.77 -27.83
CA THR A 10 -4.60 25.67 -28.27
C THR A 10 -3.29 25.90 -29.05
N THR A 11 -2.19 25.27 -28.61
CA THR A 11 -1.68 23.98 -29.17
C THR A 11 -0.55 23.36 -28.32
N SER A 12 -0.79 22.12 -27.87
CA SER A 12 0.14 20.98 -27.76
C SER A 12 1.55 21.14 -27.13
N LEU A 13 1.67 20.73 -25.86
CA LEU A 13 2.59 19.65 -25.45
C LEU A 13 2.07 19.00 -24.15
N MET A 14 1.09 18.10 -24.34
CA MET A 14 0.75 16.95 -23.50
C MET A 14 0.66 17.20 -21.98
N ALA A 15 -0.48 17.76 -21.56
CA ALA A 15 -1.19 17.15 -20.44
C ALA A 15 -1.58 15.71 -20.84
N PRO A 16 -1.52 14.71 -19.96
CA PRO A 16 -2.38 13.55 -20.10
C PRO A 16 -3.76 13.91 -19.52
N PRO A 17 -4.82 14.01 -20.35
CA PRO A 17 -6.19 14.03 -19.84
C PRO A 17 -6.56 12.62 -19.36
N ILE A 18 -7.42 12.57 -18.34
CA ILE A 18 -8.47 11.57 -18.12
C ILE A 18 -8.11 10.10 -18.41
N GLY A 19 -7.99 9.31 -17.34
CA GLY A 19 -8.33 7.89 -17.28
C GLY A 19 -8.11 7.06 -18.54
N VAL A 20 -6.92 6.49 -18.70
CA VAL A 20 -6.72 5.32 -19.56
C VAL A 20 -6.32 4.15 -18.68
N ALA A 21 -7.24 3.20 -18.60
CA ALA A 21 -7.10 1.93 -17.92
C ALA A 21 -5.85 1.21 -18.43
N LEU A 22 -4.94 0.89 -17.51
CA LEU A 22 -3.92 -0.13 -17.76
C LEU A 22 -4.63 -1.47 -17.97
N ARG A 23 -4.49 -2.01 -19.18
CA ARG A 23 -4.82 -3.39 -19.51
C ARG A 23 -3.89 -4.29 -18.69
N VAL A 24 -4.40 -4.82 -17.58
CA VAL A 24 -3.65 -5.71 -16.68
C VAL A 24 -3.80 -7.14 -17.19
N GLU A 25 -2.77 -7.64 -17.87
CA GLU A 25 -2.52 -9.08 -17.88
C GLU A 25 -1.64 -9.43 -16.67
N SER A 26 -2.09 -10.43 -15.91
CA SER A 26 -1.57 -11.00 -14.64
C SER A 26 -2.04 -10.33 -13.33
N GLY A 27 -3.23 -10.77 -12.89
CA GLY A 27 -3.93 -10.30 -11.70
C GLY A 27 -3.37 -10.81 -10.36
N GLY A 28 -3.34 -9.91 -9.37
CA GLY A 28 -3.49 -10.26 -7.95
C GLY A 28 -2.54 -9.56 -6.99
N LEU A 29 -1.35 -9.15 -7.43
CA LEU A 29 -0.39 -8.48 -6.54
C LEU A 29 -0.52 -6.97 -6.53
N MET A 30 -0.71 -6.37 -7.71
CA MET A 30 -0.61 -4.92 -7.92
C MET A 30 -1.61 -4.14 -7.05
N LYS A 31 -2.80 -4.70 -6.83
CA LYS A 31 -3.82 -4.07 -5.99
C LYS A 31 -3.48 -4.14 -4.50
N LEU A 32 -2.71 -5.13 -4.04
CA LEU A 32 -2.34 -5.28 -2.64
C LEU A 32 -1.33 -4.21 -2.18
N ALA A 33 -0.38 -3.83 -3.03
CA ALA A 33 0.60 -2.78 -2.71
C ALA A 33 -0.10 -1.42 -2.55
N THR A 34 -0.94 -1.05 -3.51
CA THR A 34 -1.75 0.18 -3.44
C THR A 34 -2.74 0.17 -2.27
N ASP A 35 -3.43 -0.95 -2.01
CA ASP A 35 -4.30 -1.12 -0.84
C ASP A 35 -3.51 -0.94 0.48
N LEU A 36 -2.24 -1.38 0.51
CA LEU A 36 -1.38 -1.22 1.67
C LEU A 36 -0.86 0.20 1.85
N VAL A 37 -0.49 0.89 0.77
CA VAL A 37 -0.15 2.33 0.80
C VAL A 37 -1.35 3.11 1.33
N ASN A 38 -2.55 2.88 0.78
CA ASN A 38 -3.80 3.47 1.26
C ASN A 38 -4.02 3.20 2.76
N ALA A 39 -3.88 1.95 3.20
CA ALA A 39 -4.08 1.59 4.60
C ALA A 39 -3.07 2.29 5.52
N VAL A 40 -1.79 2.36 5.14
CA VAL A 40 -0.78 3.06 5.95
C VAL A 40 -1.08 4.55 6.03
N LEU A 41 -1.47 5.19 4.93
CA LEU A 41 -1.82 6.61 4.93
C LEU A 41 -3.06 6.88 5.80
N ILE A 42 -4.16 6.14 5.58
CA ILE A 42 -5.44 6.33 6.28
C ILE A 42 -5.31 6.06 7.78
N LYS A 43 -4.52 5.04 8.17
CA LYS A 43 -4.20 4.78 9.57
C LYS A 43 -3.53 5.99 10.26
N ASN A 44 -2.84 6.84 9.51
CA ASN A 44 -2.17 8.03 10.02
C ASN A 44 -2.93 9.32 9.67
N GLY A 45 -4.25 9.24 9.41
CA GLY A 45 -5.08 10.42 9.13
C GLY A 45 -4.93 11.01 7.73
N ILE A 46 -4.09 10.42 6.87
CA ILE A 46 -3.82 10.91 5.52
C ILE A 46 -4.71 10.17 4.54
N VAL A 47 -5.64 10.88 3.90
CA VAL A 47 -6.51 10.32 2.86
C VAL A 47 -6.03 10.82 1.50
N PRO A 48 -5.37 9.97 0.68
CA PRO A 48 -4.96 10.36 -0.66
C PRO A 48 -6.17 10.42 -1.61
N THR A 49 -6.18 11.40 -2.50
CA THR A 49 -7.20 11.52 -3.57
C THR A 49 -6.93 10.50 -4.67
N SER A 50 -5.66 10.28 -5.01
CA SER A 50 -5.22 9.22 -5.92
C SER A 50 -3.79 8.80 -5.60
N ILE A 51 -3.46 7.56 -5.97
CA ILE A 51 -2.12 6.98 -5.85
C ILE A 51 -1.74 6.42 -7.22
N ASN A 52 -0.63 6.89 -7.78
CA ASN A 52 -0.01 6.27 -8.94
C ASN A 52 1.30 5.60 -8.52
N GLU A 53 1.43 4.29 -8.77
CA GLU A 53 2.61 3.48 -8.41
C GLU A 53 3.37 3.05 -9.67
N LEU A 54 4.70 3.23 -9.68
CA LEU A 54 5.61 2.82 -10.75
C LEU A 54 6.91 2.24 -10.18
N PRO A 55 7.54 1.21 -10.78
CA PRO A 55 7.01 0.29 -11.78
C PRO A 55 6.11 -0.79 -11.16
N VAL A 56 5.40 -1.52 -12.02
CA VAL A 56 4.60 -2.70 -11.69
C VAL A 56 5.41 -3.70 -10.86
N THR A 57 5.05 -3.84 -9.58
CA THR A 57 5.73 -4.74 -8.65
C THR A 57 5.31 -6.19 -8.88
N SER A 58 6.27 -7.12 -8.89
CA SER A 58 6.04 -8.57 -9.00
C SER A 58 6.68 -9.27 -7.81
N LEU A 59 5.97 -10.23 -7.17
CA LEU A 59 6.51 -10.99 -6.02
C LEU A 59 7.69 -11.88 -6.40
N VAL A 60 7.86 -12.17 -7.68
CA VAL A 60 8.94 -13.04 -8.15
C VAL A 60 10.28 -12.33 -7.98
N LYS A 61 10.35 -11.03 -8.30
CA LYS A 61 11.56 -10.23 -8.18
C LYS A 61 11.62 -9.54 -6.81
N PRO A 62 12.81 -9.40 -6.21
CA PRO A 62 12.95 -8.61 -4.99
C PRO A 62 12.54 -7.17 -5.29
N LEU A 63 11.69 -6.62 -4.41
CA LEU A 63 11.35 -5.22 -4.47
C LEU A 63 12.57 -4.42 -4.06
N THR A 64 13.16 -3.66 -4.98
CA THR A 64 14.32 -2.81 -4.71
C THR A 64 13.94 -1.34 -4.57
N GLN A 65 12.92 -0.92 -5.33
CA GLN A 65 12.46 0.46 -5.39
C GLN A 65 10.95 0.52 -5.68
N VAL A 66 10.27 1.52 -5.10
CA VAL A 66 8.88 1.89 -5.42
C VAL A 66 8.83 3.39 -5.60
N HIS A 67 8.29 3.85 -6.73
CA HIS A 67 7.95 5.24 -6.98
C HIS A 67 6.45 5.41 -6.77
N LEU A 68 6.09 6.41 -5.96
CA LEU A 68 4.71 6.77 -5.67
C LEU A 68 4.51 8.24 -6.01
N SER A 69 3.45 8.54 -6.75
CA SER A 69 2.90 9.89 -6.87
C SER A 69 1.63 9.93 -6.06
N LEU A 70 1.66 10.67 -4.95
CA LEU A 70 0.50 10.90 -4.09
C LEU A 70 -0.13 12.24 -4.44
N TYR A 71 -1.44 12.23 -4.70
CA TYR A 71 -2.22 13.45 -4.81
C TYR A 71 -2.97 13.67 -3.50
N LEU A 72 -2.60 14.74 -2.78
CA LEU A 72 -3.20 15.13 -1.52
C LEU A 72 -4.03 16.39 -1.72
N LYS A 73 -5.13 16.53 -0.99
CA LYS A 73 -5.78 17.84 -0.88
C LYS A 73 -4.84 18.81 -0.16
N THR A 74 -4.75 20.04 -0.64
CA THR A 74 -3.89 21.07 -0.02
C THR A 74 -4.25 21.28 1.45
N THR A 75 -5.54 21.23 1.80
CA THR A 75 -6.03 21.33 3.18
C THR A 75 -5.52 20.21 4.10
N HIS A 76 -5.23 19.03 3.55
CA HIS A 76 -4.64 17.92 4.32
C HIS A 76 -3.20 18.22 4.74
N LEU A 77 -2.54 19.23 4.19
CA LEU A 77 -1.20 19.63 4.64
C LEU A 77 -1.21 20.20 6.07
N SER A 78 -2.34 20.75 6.52
CA SER A 78 -2.51 21.32 7.87
C SER A 78 -2.12 20.34 8.98
N GLN A 79 -2.35 19.03 8.77
CA GLN A 79 -2.02 18.00 9.76
C GLN A 79 -0.50 17.86 10.02
N PHE A 80 0.34 18.32 9.09
CA PHE A 80 1.80 18.26 9.22
C PHE A 80 2.40 19.51 9.86
N VAL A 81 1.64 20.60 9.97
CA VAL A 81 2.13 21.88 10.49
C VAL A 81 2.62 21.78 11.94
N PRO A 82 1.89 21.14 12.89
CA PRO A 82 2.36 21.05 14.27
C PRO A 82 3.70 20.31 14.40
N ASP A 83 3.81 19.13 13.79
CA ASP A 83 5.05 18.33 13.83
C ASP A 83 6.19 19.01 13.04
N TYR A 84 5.88 19.84 12.04
CA TYR A 84 6.87 20.65 11.33
C TYR A 84 7.42 21.77 12.21
N VAL A 85 6.56 22.54 12.88
CA VAL A 85 6.96 23.57 13.84
C VAL A 85 7.82 22.97 14.94
N GLU A 86 7.45 21.79 15.45
CA GLU A 86 8.27 21.05 16.40
C GLU A 86 9.63 20.61 15.83
N SER A 87 9.73 20.34 14.53
CA SER A 87 11.01 20.02 13.90
C SER A 87 11.93 21.24 13.76
N LEU A 88 11.37 22.44 13.88
CA LEU A 88 12.08 23.73 13.82
C LEU A 88 12.42 24.29 15.21
N LYS A 89 12.43 23.48 16.28
CA LYS A 89 12.59 23.92 17.69
C LYS A 89 13.73 24.91 17.97
N ASP A 90 14.80 24.90 17.18
CA ASP A 90 15.94 25.84 17.31
C ASP A 90 15.74 27.17 16.54
N CYS A 91 14.64 27.30 15.80
CA CYS A 91 14.28 28.50 15.06
C CYS A 91 13.38 29.40 15.93
N PRO A 92 13.80 30.64 16.25
CA PRO A 92 13.05 31.55 17.11
C PRO A 92 11.70 31.99 16.52
N VAL A 93 11.53 31.85 15.20
CA VAL A 93 10.29 32.20 14.47
C VAL A 93 9.48 30.96 14.08
N SER A 94 9.79 29.78 14.62
CA SER A 94 9.10 28.51 14.28
C SER A 94 7.58 28.58 14.51
N TYR A 95 7.14 29.22 15.58
CA TYR A 95 5.71 29.40 15.88
C TYR A 95 5.01 30.28 14.82
N ASP A 96 5.63 31.41 14.46
CA ASP A 96 5.08 32.33 13.45
C ASP A 96 5.03 31.68 12.07
N ILE A 97 6.06 30.92 11.70
CA ILE A 97 6.08 30.08 10.49
C ILE A 97 4.88 29.13 10.48
N GLY A 98 4.56 28.51 11.62
CA GLY A 98 3.41 27.62 11.74
C GLY A 98 2.07 28.32 11.50
N LEU A 99 1.88 29.50 12.09
CA LEU A 99 0.67 30.29 11.91
C LEU A 99 0.49 30.74 10.45
N GLU A 100 1.55 31.26 9.84
CA GLU A 100 1.55 31.72 8.45
C GLU A 100 1.31 30.58 7.46
N LEU A 101 1.95 29.40 7.68
CA LEU A 101 1.66 28.20 6.89
C LEU A 101 0.19 27.80 6.97
N GLN A 102 -0.39 27.81 8.17
CA GLN A 102 -1.79 27.44 8.36
C GLN A 102 -2.73 28.43 7.66
N GLN A 103 -2.43 29.73 7.74
CA GLN A 103 -3.19 30.77 7.03
C GLN A 103 -3.10 30.62 5.52
N CYS A 104 -1.91 30.30 4.98
CA CYS A 104 -1.73 30.04 3.56
C CYS A 104 -2.55 28.82 3.09
N ILE A 105 -2.52 27.72 3.85
CA ILE A 105 -3.28 26.51 3.52
C ILE A 105 -4.80 26.77 3.56
N ASN A 106 -5.28 27.48 4.59
CA ASN A 106 -6.70 27.86 4.69
C ASN A 106 -7.11 28.82 3.56
N SER A 107 -6.22 29.72 3.13
CA SER A 107 -6.47 30.64 2.02
C SER A 107 -6.51 29.92 0.68
N ALA A 108 -5.67 28.90 0.50
CA ALA A 108 -5.71 28.06 -0.69
C ALA A 108 -7.08 27.37 -0.84
N GLU A 109 -7.71 26.94 0.27
CA GLU A 109 -9.06 26.36 0.25
C GLU A 109 -10.11 27.34 -0.30
N LEU A 110 -10.04 28.61 0.08
CA LEU A 110 -10.95 29.65 -0.40
C LEU A 110 -10.76 29.97 -1.89
N LEU A 111 -9.52 29.85 -2.38
CA LEU A 111 -9.18 30.10 -3.79
C LEU A 111 -9.44 28.90 -4.70
N CYS A 112 -9.77 27.73 -4.14
CA CYS A 112 -10.07 26.52 -4.93
C CYS A 112 -11.32 26.69 -5.80
N GLU A 113 -12.30 27.51 -5.40
CA GLU A 113 -13.51 27.76 -6.20
C GLU A 113 -13.20 28.43 -7.54
N ASP A 114 -12.13 29.23 -7.60
CA ASP A 114 -11.70 29.95 -8.79
C ASP A 114 -10.56 29.24 -9.53
N MET A 115 -9.76 28.40 -8.85
CA MET A 115 -8.59 27.71 -9.41
C MET A 115 -8.47 26.26 -8.92
N GLU A 116 -8.96 25.31 -9.72
CA GLU A 116 -8.90 23.86 -9.43
C GLU A 116 -7.45 23.34 -9.19
N SER A 117 -6.42 24.03 -9.70
CA SER A 117 -5.02 23.64 -9.51
C SER A 117 -4.54 23.75 -8.06
N LEU A 118 -5.18 24.59 -7.24
CA LEU A 118 -4.83 24.79 -5.83
C LEU A 118 -5.46 23.74 -4.90
N GLU A 119 -6.46 22.99 -5.38
CA GLU A 119 -7.15 21.99 -4.55
C GLU A 119 -6.23 20.83 -4.18
N PHE A 120 -5.28 20.49 -5.05
CA PHE A 120 -4.45 19.30 -4.90
C PHE A 120 -2.95 19.59 -5.07
N ILE A 121 -2.17 18.96 -4.21
CA ILE A 121 -0.71 18.92 -4.31
C ILE A 121 -0.23 17.51 -4.65
N SER A 122 0.65 17.43 -5.66
CA SER A 122 1.33 16.19 -6.01
C SER A 122 2.64 16.04 -5.23
N VAL A 123 2.80 14.93 -4.52
CA VAL A 123 4.01 14.58 -3.79
C VAL A 123 4.63 13.33 -4.40
N TRP A 124 5.84 13.48 -4.95
CA TRP A 124 6.62 12.38 -5.48
C TRP A 124 7.48 11.74 -4.38
N ILE A 125 7.37 10.42 -4.26
CA ILE A 125 8.01 9.63 -3.20
C ILE A 125 8.76 8.47 -3.83
N GLU A 126 10.03 8.34 -3.45
CA GLU A 126 10.89 7.23 -3.85
C GLU A 126 11.30 6.42 -2.63
N LEU A 127 10.82 5.18 -2.57
CA LEU A 127 11.10 4.24 -1.50
C LEU A 127 12.10 3.19 -1.97
N TYR A 128 13.08 2.86 -1.13
CA TYR A 128 14.12 1.87 -1.42
C TYR A 128 14.21 0.87 -0.28
N THR A 129 14.47 -0.40 -0.59
CA THR A 129 14.51 -1.50 0.40
C THR A 129 15.86 -1.69 1.10
N CYS A 130 16.91 -0.98 0.67
CA CYS A 130 18.26 -1.14 1.22
C CYS A 130 18.56 -0.17 2.38
N ASN A 131 18.97 -0.70 3.53
CA ASN A 131 19.48 0.09 4.68
C ASN A 131 20.90 0.67 4.47
N SER A 132 21.60 0.31 3.38
CA SER A 132 23.02 0.63 3.17
C SER A 132 23.28 2.02 2.60
N LYS A 133 22.24 2.73 2.16
CA LYS A 133 22.30 4.18 1.97
C LYS A 133 21.36 4.77 2.99
N GLN A 134 21.91 5.36 4.06
CA GLN A 134 21.30 6.56 4.60
C GLN A 134 20.98 7.42 3.38
N GLN A 135 19.71 7.49 3.01
CA GLN A 135 19.27 8.31 1.89
C GLN A 135 19.59 9.75 2.28
N ARG A 136 20.81 10.20 1.96
CA ARG A 136 21.00 11.57 1.52
C ARG A 136 20.07 11.69 0.32
N PHE A 137 18.84 12.09 0.57
CA PHE A 137 17.91 12.55 -0.45
C PHE A 137 18.53 13.85 -0.98
N GLU A 138 19.54 13.74 -1.84
CA GLU A 138 20.15 14.88 -2.52
C GLU A 138 19.12 15.45 -3.50
N LYS A 139 18.80 16.74 -3.30
CA LYS A 139 17.86 17.60 -4.05
C LYS A 139 16.48 16.98 -4.32
N SER A 140 15.48 17.64 -3.76
CA SER A 140 14.06 17.41 -3.99
C SER A 140 13.71 17.20 -5.47
N ASN A 141 13.08 16.05 -5.78
CA ASN A 141 12.19 15.92 -6.95
C ASN A 141 10.82 16.58 -6.69
N PHE A 142 10.62 17.22 -5.53
CA PHE A 142 9.53 18.16 -5.33
C PHE A 142 9.90 19.45 -6.07
N SER A 143 9.38 19.59 -7.29
CA SER A 143 9.28 20.86 -7.97
C SER A 143 7.84 21.32 -7.89
N PHE A 144 7.66 22.57 -7.49
CA PHE A 144 6.43 23.28 -7.80
C PHE A 144 6.08 23.12 -9.27
N ARG A 145 4.78 23.09 -9.56
CA ARG A 145 4.35 23.34 -10.93
C ARG A 145 4.72 24.77 -11.26
N THR A 146 5.20 25.00 -12.47
CA THR A 146 5.56 26.34 -12.93
C THR A 146 4.39 27.29 -12.78
N GLU A 147 3.18 26.79 -13.02
CA GLU A 147 1.91 27.50 -12.87
C GLU A 147 1.67 27.98 -11.43
N ASP A 148 2.00 27.16 -10.42
CA ASP A 148 1.83 27.52 -9.01
C ASP A 148 2.84 28.59 -8.58
N ILE A 149 4.07 28.51 -9.08
CA ILE A 149 5.10 29.54 -8.84
C ILE A 149 4.70 30.86 -9.48
N GLU A 150 4.27 30.83 -10.75
CA GLU A 150 3.89 32.05 -11.46
C GLU A 150 2.65 32.68 -10.82
N LEU A 151 1.69 31.88 -10.38
CA LEU A 151 0.55 32.37 -9.60
C LEU A 151 0.99 33.03 -8.30
N ALA A 152 1.85 32.38 -7.51
CA ALA A 152 2.35 32.96 -6.26
C ALA A 152 3.17 34.26 -6.51
N LYS A 153 3.96 34.32 -7.59
CA LYS A 153 4.64 35.56 -8.00
C LYS A 153 3.66 36.66 -8.38
N MET A 154 2.60 36.36 -9.13
CA MET A 154 1.57 37.34 -9.45
C MET A 154 0.85 37.84 -8.18
N LEU A 155 0.49 36.92 -7.28
CA LEU A 155 -0.18 37.26 -6.02
C LEU A 155 0.73 38.06 -5.06
N SER A 156 2.05 37.86 -5.12
CA SER A 156 3.01 38.67 -4.35
C SER A 156 2.96 40.16 -4.70
N CYS A 157 2.52 40.50 -5.91
CA CYS A 157 2.34 41.89 -6.37
C CYS A 157 0.92 42.42 -6.10
N SER A 158 0.05 41.69 -5.41
CA SER A 158 -1.32 42.12 -5.10
C SER A 158 -1.32 43.41 -4.26
N HIS A 159 -2.29 44.29 -4.54
CA HIS A 159 -2.56 45.48 -3.70
C HIS A 159 -3.18 45.11 -2.35
N GLU A 160 -3.69 43.89 -2.20
CA GLU A 160 -4.14 43.36 -0.92
C GLU A 160 -2.96 42.82 -0.13
N ILE A 161 -2.58 43.54 0.93
CA ILE A 161 -1.38 43.27 1.74
C ILE A 161 -1.36 41.83 2.26
N LEU A 162 -2.49 41.30 2.73
CA LEU A 162 -2.57 39.94 3.26
C LEU A 162 -2.30 38.88 2.18
N ILE A 163 -2.82 39.08 0.97
CA ILE A 163 -2.58 38.18 -0.17
C ILE A 163 -1.11 38.24 -0.60
N SER A 164 -0.53 39.44 -0.67
CA SER A 164 0.87 39.65 -1.02
C SER A 164 1.81 38.99 0.00
N GLN A 165 1.53 39.15 1.30
CA GLN A 165 2.31 38.55 2.39
C GLN A 165 2.23 37.02 2.37
N ALA A 166 1.02 36.46 2.25
CA ALA A 166 0.83 35.01 2.17
C ALA A 166 1.55 34.41 0.95
N ALA A 167 1.47 35.06 -0.22
CA ALA A 167 2.15 34.62 -1.43
C ALA A 167 3.69 34.69 -1.31
N CYS A 168 4.22 35.77 -0.72
CA CYS A 168 5.64 35.89 -0.42
C CYS A 168 6.11 34.80 0.55
N PHE A 169 5.34 34.55 1.61
CA PHE A 169 5.64 33.52 2.60
C PHE A 169 5.64 32.12 1.96
N TRP A 170 4.65 31.83 1.13
CA TRP A 170 4.56 30.58 0.38
C TRP A 170 5.78 30.36 -0.52
N LEU A 171 6.22 31.38 -1.26
CA LEU A 171 7.43 31.29 -2.10
C LEU A 171 8.72 31.02 -1.29
N LEU A 172 8.80 31.53 -0.05
CA LEU A 172 10.00 31.42 0.77
C LEU A 172 10.10 30.10 1.54
N TYR A 173 9.00 29.64 2.16
CA TYR A 173 9.06 28.56 3.15
C TYR A 173 8.44 27.24 2.68
N PHE A 174 7.63 27.27 1.63
CA PHE A 174 6.82 26.11 1.28
C PHE A 174 7.64 24.95 0.70
N GLU A 175 8.78 25.22 0.05
CA GLU A 175 9.69 24.15 -0.40
C GLU A 175 10.21 23.32 0.79
N ASP A 176 10.63 23.98 1.87
CA ASP A 176 11.18 23.31 3.05
C ASP A 176 10.11 22.57 3.84
N PHE A 177 8.91 23.13 3.93
CA PHE A 177 7.75 22.44 4.47
C PHE A 177 7.40 21.19 3.63
N MET A 178 7.42 21.27 2.29
CA MET A 178 7.11 20.13 1.44
C MET A 178 8.22 19.06 1.46
N LYS A 179 9.49 19.44 1.66
CA LYS A 179 10.57 18.48 1.97
C LYS A 179 10.29 17.73 3.27
N TYR A 180 9.82 18.44 4.31
CA TYR A 180 9.42 17.84 5.56
C TYR A 180 8.25 16.84 5.37
N VAL A 181 7.16 17.27 4.72
CA VAL A 181 6.00 16.43 4.42
C VAL A 181 6.41 15.15 3.67
N ARG A 182 7.22 15.29 2.61
CA ARG A 182 7.75 14.16 1.86
C ARG A 182 8.54 13.21 2.76
N ASN A 183 9.47 13.71 3.57
CA ASN A 183 10.29 12.88 4.44
C ASN A 183 9.44 12.12 5.47
N ARG A 184 8.39 12.76 5.98
CA ARG A 184 7.43 12.14 6.89
C ARG A 184 6.65 11.02 6.21
N LEU A 185 6.12 11.28 5.01
CA LEU A 185 5.43 10.27 4.20
C LEU A 185 6.35 9.10 3.84
N CYS A 186 7.60 9.36 3.45
CA CYS A 186 8.61 8.32 3.22
C CYS A 186 8.81 7.45 4.47
N ALA A 187 8.93 8.05 5.64
CA ALA A 187 9.12 7.34 6.90
C ALA A 187 7.93 6.42 7.22
N LEU A 188 6.70 6.90 7.03
CA LEU A 188 5.48 6.11 7.21
C LEU A 188 5.43 4.94 6.21
N LEU A 189 5.68 5.22 4.94
CA LEU A 189 5.56 4.25 3.86
C LEU A 189 6.68 3.20 3.84
N ARG A 190 7.74 3.35 4.64
CA ARG A 190 8.69 2.25 4.90
C ARG A 190 7.99 0.99 5.42
N GLN A 191 6.90 1.15 6.18
CA GLN A 191 6.10 0.02 6.64
C GLN A 191 5.56 -0.82 5.47
N VAL A 192 5.17 -0.17 4.37
CA VAL A 192 4.67 -0.85 3.16
C VAL A 192 5.74 -1.78 2.60
N LEU A 193 6.98 -1.31 2.47
CA LEU A 193 8.10 -2.11 1.97
C LEU A 193 8.37 -3.34 2.85
N ILE A 194 8.37 -3.17 4.17
CA ILE A 194 8.59 -4.26 5.13
C ILE A 194 7.53 -5.35 4.98
N LEU A 195 6.26 -4.93 4.87
CA LEU A 195 5.13 -5.85 4.75
C LEU A 195 5.09 -6.55 3.40
N ILE A 196 5.38 -5.86 2.29
CA ILE A 196 5.50 -6.49 0.96
C ILE A 196 6.65 -7.50 0.95
N ALA A 197 7.80 -7.16 1.54
CA ALA A 197 8.94 -8.08 1.65
C ALA A 197 8.58 -9.31 2.50
N GLY A 198 7.87 -9.13 3.61
CA GLY A 198 7.37 -10.23 4.45
C GLY A 198 6.41 -11.14 3.68
N LEU A 199 5.45 -10.56 2.97
CA LEU A 199 4.52 -11.30 2.11
C LEU A 199 5.26 -12.07 1.00
N ARG A 200 6.29 -11.46 0.41
CA ARG A 200 7.15 -12.10 -0.59
C ARG A 200 7.90 -13.29 -0.02
N ASN A 201 8.50 -13.17 1.17
CA ASN A 201 9.21 -14.28 1.80
C ASN A 201 8.27 -15.46 2.06
N VAL A 202 7.09 -15.18 2.61
CA VAL A 202 6.03 -16.17 2.81
C VAL A 202 5.54 -16.75 1.48
N TYR A 203 5.55 -15.96 0.40
CA TYR A 203 5.26 -16.44 -0.95
C TYR A 203 6.38 -17.25 -1.58
N LEU A 204 7.66 -17.04 -1.26
CA LEU A 204 8.74 -17.84 -1.84
C LEU A 204 8.89 -19.19 -1.14
N GLN A 205 8.61 -19.24 0.16
CA GLN A 205 8.53 -20.47 0.95
C GLN A 205 7.37 -21.39 0.51
N ARG A 206 6.46 -20.89 -0.33
CA ARG A 206 5.29 -21.55 -0.91
C ARG A 206 5.57 -22.79 -1.73
N ASN A 207 6.70 -22.82 -2.43
CA ASN A 207 6.85 -23.66 -3.62
C ASN A 207 7.01 -25.16 -3.32
N GLU A 208 7.01 -25.55 -2.03
CA GLU A 208 7.09 -26.94 -1.62
C GLU A 208 5.87 -27.32 -0.77
N ASP A 209 5.20 -28.41 -1.15
CA ASP A 209 4.13 -29.02 -0.35
C ASP A 209 4.71 -29.37 1.04
N GLN A 210 4.19 -28.75 2.11
CA GLN A 210 4.72 -28.98 3.45
C GLN A 210 4.15 -30.29 4.01
N LEU A 211 5.01 -31.27 4.28
CA LEU A 211 4.60 -32.49 4.99
C LEU A 211 4.23 -32.16 6.44
N ILE A 212 2.96 -32.38 6.81
CA ILE A 212 2.47 -32.20 8.18
C ILE A 212 2.61 -33.48 8.99
N LYS A 213 2.23 -34.62 8.40
CA LYS A 213 2.21 -35.89 9.12
C LYS A 213 2.37 -37.08 8.19
N ARG A 214 3.14 -38.07 8.65
CA ARG A 214 3.24 -39.40 8.03
C ARG A 214 2.77 -40.45 9.03
N VAL A 215 1.91 -41.36 8.58
CA VAL A 215 1.45 -42.52 9.37
C VAL A 215 1.69 -43.78 8.55
N LYS A 216 2.32 -44.78 9.16
CA LYS A 216 2.53 -46.09 8.55
C LYS A 216 1.72 -47.13 9.30
N HIS A 217 0.94 -47.94 8.58
CA HIS A 217 0.17 -49.04 9.14
C HIS A 217 0.45 -50.30 8.30
N GLY A 218 1.35 -51.16 8.78
CA GLY A 218 1.87 -52.29 8.00
C GLY A 218 2.51 -51.82 6.69
N ASN A 219 1.95 -52.26 5.57
CA ASN A 219 2.40 -51.93 4.22
C ASN A 219 1.79 -50.64 3.65
N GLU A 220 0.92 -49.99 4.41
CA GLU A 220 0.19 -48.78 4.02
C GLU A 220 0.87 -47.55 4.61
N MET A 221 0.95 -46.49 3.82
CA MET A 221 1.49 -45.19 4.22
C MET A 221 0.50 -44.09 3.85
N LEU A 222 0.24 -43.22 4.82
CA LEU A 222 -0.59 -42.03 4.68
C LEU A 222 0.30 -40.80 4.93
N GLU A 223 0.35 -39.90 3.96
CA GLU A 223 1.10 -38.66 4.04
C GLU A 223 0.13 -37.49 3.91
N VAL A 224 0.09 -36.62 4.91
CA VAL A 224 -0.73 -35.42 4.87
C VAL A 224 0.18 -34.23 4.59
N THR A 225 -0.05 -33.58 3.46
CA THR A 225 0.66 -32.36 3.06
C THR A 225 -0.26 -31.14 3.13
N LEU A 226 0.31 -29.98 3.43
CA LEU A 226 -0.32 -28.68 3.34
C LEU A 226 0.05 -28.01 2.01
N LYS A 227 -0.97 -27.66 1.24
CA LYS A 227 -0.87 -26.83 0.03
C LYS A 227 -1.46 -25.46 0.31
N ALA A 228 -0.83 -24.34 -0.08
CA ALA A 228 -1.58 -23.07 -0.12
C ALA A 228 -2.54 -23.03 -1.32
N VAL A 229 -3.66 -22.31 -1.29
CA VAL A 229 -3.70 -20.85 -1.03
C VAL A 229 -3.18 -20.04 -2.20
N ALA A 230 -3.62 -20.26 -3.47
CA ALA A 230 -3.26 -19.43 -4.64
C ALA A 230 -3.24 -17.92 -4.29
N LEU A 231 -2.30 -17.16 -4.86
CA LEU A 231 -2.09 -15.75 -4.46
C LEU A 231 -3.35 -14.90 -4.62
N CYS A 232 -4.07 -15.11 -5.72
CA CYS A 232 -5.38 -14.49 -5.99
C CYS A 232 -6.42 -14.77 -4.89
N SER A 233 -6.30 -15.89 -4.17
CA SER A 233 -7.17 -16.23 -3.04
C SER A 233 -6.73 -15.56 -1.73
N ILE A 234 -5.44 -15.27 -1.56
CA ILE A 234 -4.93 -14.43 -0.45
C ILE A 234 -5.44 -13.00 -0.63
N GLU A 235 -5.38 -12.48 -1.84
CA GLU A 235 -5.92 -11.16 -2.15
C GLU A 235 -7.41 -11.06 -1.83
N ARG A 236 -8.22 -12.07 -2.18
CA ARG A 236 -9.64 -12.14 -1.78
C ARG A 236 -9.84 -12.24 -0.27
N TYR A 237 -8.98 -13.00 0.42
CA TYR A 237 -9.00 -13.11 1.88
C TYR A 237 -8.70 -11.77 2.55
N LEU A 238 -7.65 -11.07 2.10
CA LEU A 238 -7.25 -9.77 2.62
C LEU A 238 -8.26 -8.67 2.23
N LYS A 239 -8.90 -8.76 1.06
CA LYS A 239 -9.94 -7.81 0.61
C LYS A 239 -11.31 -7.99 1.27
N SER A 240 -11.54 -9.07 2.01
CA SER A 240 -12.79 -9.24 2.77
C SER A 240 -13.03 -8.10 3.76
N TYR A 241 -12.00 -7.32 4.09
CA TYR A 241 -12.08 -6.03 4.76
C TYR A 241 -12.34 -4.89 3.73
N ALA A 242 -13.50 -4.91 3.08
CA ALA A 242 -13.78 -4.17 1.83
C ALA A 242 -14.12 -2.66 1.97
N SER A 243 -13.62 -1.96 2.99
CA SER A 243 -13.55 -0.50 2.91
C SER A 243 -12.41 0.06 3.75
N LEU A 244 -11.28 0.35 3.12
CA LEU A 244 -10.23 1.21 3.69
C LEU A 244 -10.73 2.66 3.72
N ARG A 245 -11.82 2.93 4.44
CA ARG A 245 -12.43 4.26 4.58
C ARG A 245 -12.27 4.83 5.98
N THR A 246 -11.86 4.00 6.93
CA THR A 246 -11.69 4.39 8.34
C THR A 246 -10.33 3.95 8.83
N GLU A 247 -9.80 4.70 9.81
CA GLU A 247 -8.56 4.36 10.50
C GLU A 247 -8.60 2.95 11.11
N ALA A 248 -9.74 2.57 11.68
CA ALA A 248 -9.96 1.25 12.27
C ALA A 248 -9.87 0.13 11.22
N ALA A 249 -10.50 0.32 10.05
CA ALA A 249 -10.45 -0.66 8.96
C ALA A 249 -9.02 -0.78 8.39
N ALA A 250 -8.34 0.35 8.20
CA ALA A 250 -6.95 0.39 7.75
C ALA A 250 -6.00 -0.31 8.73
N SER A 251 -6.16 -0.04 10.04
CA SER A 251 -5.43 -0.71 11.10
C SER A 251 -5.70 -2.21 11.15
N GLY A 252 -6.96 -2.63 11.01
CA GLY A 252 -7.36 -4.04 10.94
C GLY A 252 -6.73 -4.77 9.75
N PHE A 253 -6.73 -4.13 8.58
CA PHE A 253 -6.09 -4.66 7.37
C PHE A 253 -4.58 -4.87 7.56
N ILE A 254 -3.86 -3.87 8.08
CA ILE A 254 -2.43 -3.97 8.36
C ILE A 254 -2.15 -5.09 9.38
N LYS A 255 -2.95 -5.18 10.46
CA LYS A 255 -2.84 -6.27 11.45
C LYS A 255 -3.07 -7.64 10.83
N CYS A 256 -4.03 -7.76 9.91
CA CYS A 256 -4.30 -9.01 9.21
C CYS A 256 -3.09 -9.46 8.38
N ILE A 257 -2.47 -8.53 7.63
CA ILE A 257 -1.26 -8.80 6.86
C ILE A 257 -0.09 -9.19 7.79
N GLN A 258 0.13 -8.44 8.87
CA GLN A 258 1.16 -8.75 9.86
C GLN A 258 0.96 -10.13 10.51
N SER A 259 -0.28 -10.46 10.87
CA SER A 259 -0.63 -11.80 11.36
C SER A 259 -0.31 -12.85 10.32
N TYR A 260 -0.67 -12.63 9.06
CA TYR A 260 -0.39 -13.57 7.97
C TYR A 260 1.12 -13.80 7.78
N ILE A 261 1.92 -12.73 7.82
CA ILE A 261 3.39 -12.80 7.73
C ILE A 261 3.98 -13.58 8.93
N SER A 262 3.54 -13.26 10.14
CA SER A 262 4.11 -13.82 11.39
C SER A 262 3.70 -15.27 11.66
N THR A 263 2.44 -15.64 11.39
CA THR A 263 2.00 -17.04 11.56
C THR A 263 2.52 -17.97 10.47
N GLY A 264 3.06 -17.40 9.39
CA GLY A 264 3.37 -18.10 8.17
C GLY A 264 2.13 -18.70 7.50
N TRP A 265 2.37 -19.65 6.60
CA TRP A 265 1.34 -20.42 5.92
C TRP A 265 0.56 -21.32 6.86
N ARG A 266 -0.64 -20.88 7.28
CA ARG A 266 -1.62 -21.71 7.99
C ARG A 266 -3.02 -21.65 7.35
N HIS A 267 -3.13 -20.95 6.23
CA HIS A 267 -4.31 -20.91 5.37
C HIS A 267 -4.00 -21.69 4.10
N GLY A 268 -4.77 -22.74 3.81
CA GLY A 268 -4.41 -23.69 2.77
C GLY A 268 -5.39 -24.83 2.66
N TYR A 269 -5.00 -25.86 1.93
CA TYR A 269 -5.69 -27.13 1.85
C TYR A 269 -4.75 -28.22 2.37
N ILE A 270 -5.26 -29.08 3.22
CA ILE A 270 -4.57 -30.34 3.53
C ILE A 270 -5.07 -31.43 2.61
N VAL A 271 -4.13 -32.24 2.11
CA VAL A 271 -4.40 -33.38 1.25
C VAL A 271 -3.70 -34.60 1.85
N CYS A 272 -4.42 -35.71 1.97
CA CYS A 272 -3.85 -36.97 2.42
C CYS A 272 -3.57 -37.84 1.19
N GLN A 273 -2.30 -38.10 0.90
CA GLN A 273 -1.88 -39.10 -0.07
C GLN A 273 -1.79 -40.47 0.60
N TYR A 274 -2.34 -41.47 -0.08
CA TYR A 274 -2.38 -42.85 0.41
C TYR A 274 -1.57 -43.73 -0.54
N SER A 275 -0.66 -44.54 0.00
CA SER A 275 0.14 -45.49 -0.76
C SER A 275 0.22 -46.84 -0.05
N LYS A 276 0.41 -47.91 -0.83
CA LYS A 276 0.59 -49.28 -0.33
C LYS A 276 1.71 -49.96 -1.10
N ASN A 277 2.65 -50.60 -0.40
CA ASN A 277 3.87 -51.16 -1.01
C ASN A 277 4.62 -50.14 -1.89
N GLY A 278 4.63 -48.86 -1.49
CA GLY A 278 5.27 -47.78 -2.25
C GLY A 278 4.50 -47.30 -3.50
N ARG A 279 3.37 -47.92 -3.85
CA ARG A 279 2.51 -47.46 -4.96
C ARG A 279 1.43 -46.52 -4.44
N SER A 280 1.32 -45.32 -5.04
CA SER A 280 0.25 -44.37 -4.74
C SER A 280 -1.11 -44.96 -5.14
N LEU A 281 -2.04 -45.02 -4.19
CA LEU A 281 -3.39 -45.55 -4.38
C LEU A 281 -4.44 -44.45 -4.54
N GLY A 282 -4.11 -43.19 -4.21
CA GLY A 282 -5.00 -42.06 -4.39
C GLY A 282 -4.71 -40.91 -3.42
N LYS A 283 -5.54 -39.87 -3.49
CA LYS A 283 -5.49 -38.71 -2.60
C LYS A 283 -6.88 -38.47 -1.99
N SER A 284 -6.93 -37.80 -0.85
CA SER A 284 -8.19 -37.29 -0.33
C SER A 284 -8.62 -36.04 -1.09
N LEU A 285 -9.92 -35.71 -1.01
CA LEU A 285 -10.38 -34.38 -1.39
C LEU A 285 -9.62 -33.30 -0.58
N PRO A 286 -9.24 -32.17 -1.19
CA PRO A 286 -8.58 -31.08 -0.47
C PRO A 286 -9.47 -30.49 0.62
N LEU A 287 -8.99 -30.47 1.87
CA LEU A 287 -9.71 -29.87 2.98
C LEU A 287 -9.15 -28.50 3.32
N PHE A 288 -9.95 -27.46 3.14
CA PHE A 288 -9.55 -26.09 3.46
C PHE A 288 -9.33 -25.91 4.98
N ILE A 289 -8.23 -25.25 5.32
CA ILE A 289 -7.87 -24.82 6.68
C ILE A 289 -7.71 -23.31 6.68
N LYS A 290 -8.44 -22.67 7.60
CA LYS A 290 -8.34 -21.24 7.94
C LYS A 290 -7.73 -21.03 9.34
N GLU A 291 -7.44 -22.12 10.05
CA GLU A 291 -7.15 -22.11 11.48
C GLU A 291 -5.64 -22.13 11.73
N THR A 292 -5.21 -21.31 12.69
CA THR A 292 -3.79 -21.08 12.98
C THR A 292 -3.25 -21.89 14.15
N SER A 293 -4.09 -22.50 14.99
CA SER A 293 -3.60 -23.28 16.14
C SER A 293 -3.17 -24.69 15.71
N GLU A 294 -1.97 -25.09 16.10
CA GLU A 294 -1.41 -26.42 15.80
C GLU A 294 -2.31 -27.56 16.31
N HIS A 295 -2.94 -27.38 17.47
CA HIS A 295 -3.92 -28.34 18.00
C HIS A 295 -5.08 -28.60 17.04
N ASN A 296 -5.71 -27.55 16.50
CA ASN A 296 -6.82 -27.69 15.55
C ASN A 296 -6.36 -28.28 14.22
N ILE A 297 -5.18 -27.90 13.73
CA ILE A 297 -4.57 -28.50 12.53
C ILE A 297 -4.39 -30.00 12.77
N GLN A 298 -3.79 -30.41 13.89
CA GLN A 298 -3.57 -31.80 14.21
C GLN A 298 -4.87 -32.60 14.35
N LYS A 299 -5.92 -31.99 14.92
CA LYS A 299 -7.26 -32.57 15.01
C LYS A 299 -7.89 -32.78 13.63
N ARG A 300 -7.78 -31.80 12.73
CA ARG A 300 -8.24 -31.91 11.34
C ARG A 300 -7.46 -32.96 10.55
N VAL A 301 -6.14 -33.00 10.70
CA VAL A 301 -5.25 -34.00 10.09
C VAL A 301 -5.63 -35.41 10.53
N ASN A 302 -5.84 -35.64 11.83
CA ASN A 302 -6.24 -36.95 12.35
C ASN A 302 -7.62 -37.38 11.82
N ARG A 303 -8.58 -36.45 11.74
CA ARG A 303 -9.89 -36.70 11.13
C ARG A 303 -9.79 -37.04 9.64
N LEU A 304 -8.93 -36.34 8.90
CA LEU A 304 -8.69 -36.61 7.49
C LEU A 304 -8.12 -38.02 7.30
N ILE A 305 -7.08 -38.38 8.06
CA ILE A 305 -6.46 -39.72 8.04
C ILE A 305 -7.52 -40.79 8.33
N SER A 306 -8.29 -40.64 9.40
CA SER A 306 -9.33 -41.59 9.78
C SER A 306 -10.39 -41.76 8.68
N SER A 307 -10.81 -40.66 8.06
CA SER A 307 -11.83 -40.67 6.99
C SER A 307 -11.30 -41.26 5.68
N THR A 308 -10.01 -41.08 5.39
CA THR A 308 -9.33 -41.67 4.23
C THR A 308 -9.18 -43.19 4.41
N ILE A 309 -8.79 -43.64 5.61
CA ILE A 309 -8.71 -45.07 5.96
C ILE A 309 -10.09 -45.73 5.84
N SER A 310 -11.13 -45.09 6.38
CA SER A 310 -12.50 -45.61 6.33
C SER A 310 -13.15 -45.52 4.95
N GLY A 311 -12.43 -45.04 3.92
CA GLY A 311 -12.93 -44.92 2.56
C GLY A 311 -13.95 -43.81 2.30
N ARG A 312 -14.30 -42.98 3.30
CA ARG A 312 -15.33 -41.95 3.18
C ARG A 312 -14.89 -40.71 2.42
N ASN A 313 -13.58 -40.47 2.34
CA ASN A 313 -13.00 -39.24 1.80
C ASN A 313 -11.95 -39.51 0.71
N LYS A 314 -12.02 -40.68 0.08
CA LYS A 314 -11.15 -41.03 -1.06
C LYS A 314 -11.67 -40.29 -2.29
N ASP A 315 -10.80 -39.50 -2.90
CA ASP A 315 -11.06 -38.99 -4.23
C ASP A 315 -10.86 -40.17 -5.20
N LEU A 316 -11.94 -40.63 -5.83
CA LEU A 316 -11.93 -41.80 -6.73
C LEU A 316 -11.30 -41.49 -8.10
N GLY A 317 -10.59 -40.37 -8.22
CA GLY A 317 -9.89 -39.97 -9.42
C GLY A 317 -10.81 -39.28 -10.40
N LEU A 318 -10.98 -37.96 -10.23
CA LEU A 318 -11.14 -37.06 -11.36
C LEU A 318 -9.96 -36.09 -11.30
N TYR A 319 -8.89 -36.48 -12.02
CA TYR A 319 -7.76 -35.60 -12.30
C TYR A 319 -8.27 -34.39 -13.09
N ASP A 320 -8.11 -33.19 -12.52
CA ASP A 320 -7.53 -31.99 -13.14
C ASP A 320 -7.88 -30.74 -12.28
N PHE A 321 -6.90 -30.26 -11.51
CA PHE A 321 -6.88 -28.93 -10.87
C PHE A 321 -5.45 -28.40 -10.79
#